data_AF-A0A7S3AQM7-F1
#
_entry.id   AF-A0A7S3AQM7-F1
#
_cell.length_a   1.000
_cell.length_b   1.000
_cell.length_c   1.000
_cell.angle_alpha   90.00
_cell.angle_beta   90.00
_cell.angle_gamma   90.00
#
_symmetry.space_group_name_H-M   'P 1'
#
loop_
_entity.id
_entity.type
_entity.pdbx_description
1 polymer ?
#
loop_
_entity_poly.entity_id
_entity_poly.type
_entity_poly.pdbx_seq_one_letter_code
_entity_poly.pdbx_strand_id
1 'polypeptide(L)'
;AVAYEVENWPRWVPLCSAAESLRTLGAMERTCWTQFDLPMMRRCAVLHWSLSDCLAEGQCILLLGSSLDETEIQLPHAAAGSTFANFRAIKILIRPKSKTAAEISWLVNVDLKAKLPQTLISIVTKKVAGAILSLLVREAQKLTKDPENPQLRRIEKRDFYRVVRDLIQKYIEMYGEE
;
A
#
# COMPACT_ATOMS: atom_id res chain seq x y z
N ALA A 1 -3.15 -1.61 8.32
CA ALA A 1 -1.74 -1.99 8.56
C ALA A 1 -1.09 -2.65 7.35
N VAL A 2 -1.64 -3.76 6.83
CA VAL A 2 -1.04 -4.51 5.69
C VAL A 2 -0.77 -3.65 4.46
N ALA A 3 -1.68 -2.76 4.09
CA ALA A 3 -1.50 -1.85 2.96
C ALA A 3 -0.49 -0.71 3.24
N TYR A 4 -0.36 -0.27 4.49
CA TYR A 4 0.47 0.89 4.86
C TYR A 4 1.92 0.53 5.18
N GLU A 5 2.17 -0.62 5.82
CA GLU A 5 3.54 -1.11 6.07
C GLU A 5 4.11 -1.70 4.77
N VAL A 6 5.10 -1.02 4.24
CA VAL A 6 5.74 -1.27 2.94
C VAL A 6 6.35 -2.66 2.88
N GLU A 7 6.87 -3.16 3.99
CA GLU A 7 7.50 -4.47 4.12
C GLU A 7 6.52 -5.63 3.84
N ASN A 8 5.20 -5.36 3.87
CA ASN A 8 4.21 -6.35 3.46
C ASN A 8 4.01 -6.43 1.95
N TRP A 9 4.36 -5.39 1.19
CA TRP A 9 3.96 -5.27 -0.20
C TRP A 9 4.40 -6.47 -1.05
N PRO A 10 5.61 -7.04 -0.90
CA PRO A 10 6.00 -8.23 -1.67
C PRO A 10 5.12 -9.46 -1.42
N ARG A 11 4.37 -9.51 -0.31
CA ARG A 11 3.49 -10.63 0.03
C ARG A 11 2.14 -10.57 -0.66
N TRP A 12 1.68 -9.38 -1.05
CA TRP A 12 0.31 -9.20 -1.56
C TRP A 12 0.17 -8.31 -2.79
N VAL A 13 1.11 -7.41 -3.06
CA VAL A 13 1.14 -6.58 -4.27
C VAL A 13 1.70 -7.42 -5.41
N PRO A 14 0.93 -7.71 -6.47
CA PRO A 14 1.42 -8.52 -7.57
C PRO A 14 2.64 -7.89 -8.24
N LEU A 15 3.57 -8.75 -8.64
CA LEU A 15 4.84 -8.37 -9.28
C LEU A 15 5.79 -7.58 -8.38
N CYS A 16 5.39 -7.16 -7.17
CA CYS A 16 6.28 -6.54 -6.20
C CYS A 16 7.20 -7.63 -5.63
N SER A 17 8.50 -7.54 -5.89
CA SER A 17 9.48 -8.51 -5.41
C SER A 17 10.25 -8.02 -4.19
N ALA A 18 10.35 -6.70 -4.02
CA ALA A 18 10.98 -6.10 -2.85
C ALA A 18 10.34 -4.74 -2.56
N ALA A 19 10.29 -4.38 -1.29
CA ALA A 19 9.89 -3.06 -0.85
C ALA A 19 10.49 -2.76 0.52
N GLU A 20 10.89 -1.51 0.74
CA GLU A 20 11.57 -1.08 1.94
C GLU A 20 11.18 0.36 2.30
N SER A 21 11.01 0.64 3.60
CA SER A 21 10.85 2.00 4.09
C SER A 21 12.22 2.68 4.15
N LEU A 22 12.38 3.79 3.43
CA LEU A 22 13.65 4.54 3.39
C LEU A 22 13.73 5.54 4.54
N ARG A 23 12.66 6.32 4.74
CA ARG A 23 12.60 7.33 5.80
C ARG A 23 11.18 7.48 6.33
N THR A 24 11.05 7.58 7.65
CA THR A 24 9.80 7.99 8.30
C THR A 24 9.81 9.52 8.43
N LEU A 25 8.87 10.19 7.78
CA LEU A 25 8.72 11.66 7.82
C LEU A 25 7.79 12.10 8.96
N GLY A 26 6.80 11.26 9.27
CA GLY A 26 5.88 11.43 10.38
C GLY A 26 5.17 10.13 10.72
N ALA A 27 4.24 10.17 11.67
CA ALA A 27 3.48 8.97 12.08
C ALA A 27 2.71 8.33 10.89
N MET A 28 2.19 9.18 10.01
CA MET A 28 1.36 8.78 8.86
C MET A 28 2.05 8.99 7.51
N GLU A 29 3.35 9.27 7.49
CA GLU A 29 4.05 9.71 6.29
C GLU A 29 5.46 9.13 6.23
N ARG A 30 5.81 8.56 5.08
CA ARG A 30 7.11 7.93 4.86
C ARG A 30 7.52 8.01 3.40
N THR A 31 8.80 7.82 3.15
CA THR A 31 9.33 7.52 1.82
C THR A 31 9.71 6.05 1.76
N CYS A 32 9.47 5.43 0.61
CA CYS A 32 9.76 4.02 0.41
C CYS A 32 10.33 3.73 -0.97
N TRP A 33 11.09 2.65 -1.05
CA TRP A 33 11.51 2.06 -2.31
C TRP A 33 10.71 0.79 -2.55
N THR A 34 10.38 0.52 -3.81
CA THR A 34 9.75 -0.73 -4.22
C THR A 34 10.27 -1.18 -5.59
N GLN A 35 10.33 -2.49 -5.78
CA GLN A 35 10.73 -3.14 -7.02
C GLN A 35 9.59 -4.03 -7.54
N PHE A 36 9.32 -3.86 -8.83
CA PHE A 36 8.41 -4.67 -9.61
C PHE A 36 9.19 -5.47 -10.65
N ASP A 37 9.06 -6.80 -10.60
CA ASP A 37 9.60 -7.69 -11.62
C ASP A 37 8.45 -8.10 -12.57
N LEU A 38 8.39 -7.43 -13.72
CA LEU A 38 7.47 -7.77 -14.80
C LEU A 38 8.18 -8.70 -15.81
N PRO A 39 7.44 -9.41 -16.68
CA PRO A 39 8.06 -10.23 -17.72
C PRO A 39 9.06 -9.44 -18.55
N MET A 40 10.32 -9.89 -18.58
CA MET A 40 11.43 -9.28 -19.32
C MET A 40 11.82 -7.85 -18.89
N MET A 41 11.27 -7.31 -17.80
CA MET A 41 11.61 -5.97 -17.33
C MET A 41 11.52 -5.84 -15.82
N ARG A 42 12.50 -5.15 -15.23
CA ARG A 42 12.47 -4.72 -13.84
C ARG A 42 12.19 -3.22 -13.76
N ARG A 43 11.33 -2.81 -12.85
CA ARG A 43 11.08 -1.39 -12.55
C ARG A 43 11.16 -1.16 -11.06
N CYS A 44 11.74 -0.04 -10.68
CA CYS A 44 11.71 0.42 -9.31
C CYS A 44 10.87 1.69 -9.20
N ALA A 45 10.48 2.06 -8.00
CA ALA A 45 9.98 3.38 -7.70
C ALA A 45 10.46 3.81 -6.31
N VAL A 46 10.77 5.09 -6.18
CA VAL A 46 10.82 5.75 -4.88
C VAL A 46 9.51 6.49 -4.73
N LEU A 47 8.79 6.24 -3.64
CA LEU A 47 7.47 6.78 -3.41
C LEU A 47 7.48 7.61 -2.13
N HIS A 48 6.81 8.75 -2.19
CA HIS A 48 6.15 9.31 -1.03
C HIS A 48 4.91 8.48 -0.74
N TRP A 49 4.69 8.13 0.53
CA TRP A 49 3.56 7.32 0.96
C TRP A 49 2.99 7.86 2.25
N SER A 50 1.72 8.25 2.21
CA SER A 50 1.03 8.81 3.36
C SER A 50 -0.34 8.20 3.59
N LEU A 51 -0.80 8.29 4.82
CA LEU A 51 -2.16 8.00 5.23
C LEU A 51 -2.79 9.30 5.71
N SER A 52 -3.96 9.61 5.18
CA SER A 52 -4.83 10.68 5.67
C SER A 52 -6.05 10.04 6.32
N ASP A 53 -6.31 10.45 7.56
CA ASP A 53 -7.55 10.14 8.24
C ASP A 53 -8.61 11.17 7.83
N CYS A 54 -9.59 10.73 7.05
CA CYS A 54 -10.73 11.51 6.64
C CYS A 54 -12.02 10.93 7.24
N LEU A 55 -11.95 10.20 8.36
CA LEU A 55 -13.10 9.50 8.93
C LEU A 55 -14.17 10.47 9.43
N ALA A 56 -13.77 11.62 9.99
CA ALA A 56 -14.72 12.62 10.50
C ALA A 56 -15.52 13.34 9.39
N GLU A 57 -14.89 13.64 8.26
CA GLU A 57 -15.49 14.46 7.19
C GLU A 57 -15.98 13.62 5.99
N GLY A 58 -15.21 12.60 5.61
CA GLY A 58 -15.41 11.81 4.40
C GLY A 58 -15.66 10.32 4.65
N GLN A 59 -15.77 9.91 5.92
CA GLN A 59 -16.08 8.54 6.33
C GLN A 59 -15.13 7.49 5.72
N CYS A 60 -13.86 7.87 5.58
CA CYS A 60 -12.88 7.06 4.88
C CYS A 60 -11.46 7.25 5.40
N ILE A 61 -10.64 6.25 5.13
CA ILE A 61 -9.19 6.32 5.26
C ILE A 61 -8.61 6.41 3.86
N LEU A 62 -7.72 7.36 3.63
CA LEU A 62 -7.10 7.56 2.33
C LEU A 62 -5.60 7.29 2.42
N LEU A 63 -5.12 6.35 1.62
CA LEU A 63 -3.68 6.17 1.39
C LEU A 63 -3.32 6.88 0.10
N LEU A 64 -2.27 7.69 0.16
CA LEU A 64 -1.78 8.48 -0.96
C LEU A 64 -0.33 8.12 -1.23
N GLY A 65 0.02 8.07 -2.50
CA GLY A 65 1.41 7.98 -2.90
C GLY A 65 1.69 8.59 -4.25
N SER A 66 2.94 8.97 -4.43
CA SER A 66 3.46 9.46 -5.70
C SER A 66 4.96 9.26 -5.74
N SER A 67 5.53 9.18 -6.94
CA SER A 67 6.97 9.12 -7.10
C SER A 67 7.66 10.37 -6.55
N LEU A 68 8.77 10.17 -5.88
CA LEU A 68 9.74 11.20 -5.54
C LEU A 68 10.90 11.14 -6.52
N ASP A 69 11.64 12.24 -6.63
CA ASP A 69 12.91 12.26 -7.34
C ASP A 69 13.93 11.38 -6.61
N GLU A 70 14.50 10.42 -7.31
CA GLU A 70 15.49 9.49 -6.77
C GLU A 70 16.84 10.14 -6.43
N THR A 71 17.13 11.34 -6.95
CA THR A 71 18.42 12.01 -6.76
C THR A 71 18.64 12.57 -5.36
N GLU A 72 17.56 12.80 -4.61
CA GLU A 72 17.59 13.41 -3.27
C GLU A 72 17.59 12.37 -2.14
N ILE A 73 17.53 11.07 -2.47
CA ILE A 73 17.27 9.99 -1.50
C ILE A 73 18.35 8.91 -1.62
N GLN A 74 18.87 8.47 -0.47
CA GLN A 74 19.77 7.33 -0.44
C GLN A 74 19.00 6.04 -0.78
N LEU A 75 19.35 5.46 -1.93
CA LEU A 75 18.72 4.25 -2.43
C LEU A 75 19.35 2.98 -1.85
N PRO A 76 18.57 1.91 -1.68
CA PRO A 76 19.12 0.61 -1.29
C PRO A 76 19.98 0.06 -2.43
N HIS A 77 20.94 -0.81 -2.08
CA HIS A 77 21.85 -1.41 -3.08
C HIS A 77 21.09 -2.17 -4.18
N ALA A 78 19.94 -2.76 -3.85
CA ALA A 78 19.06 -3.45 -4.80
C ALA A 78 18.51 -2.54 -5.91
N ALA A 79 18.50 -1.22 -5.72
CA ALA A 79 18.06 -0.25 -6.73
C ALA A 79 19.12 0.01 -7.82
N ALA A 80 20.37 -0.43 -7.65
CA ALA A 80 21.46 -0.15 -8.58
C ALA A 80 21.14 -0.67 -10.01
N GLY A 81 21.35 0.19 -11.01
CA GLY A 81 21.09 -0.14 -12.42
C GLY A 81 19.61 -0.29 -12.80
N SER A 82 18.68 0.00 -11.88
CA SER A 82 17.25 -0.13 -12.15
C SER A 82 16.69 1.09 -12.87
N THR A 83 15.67 0.85 -13.72
CA THR A 83 14.89 1.93 -14.32
C THR A 83 13.72 2.29 -13.40
N PHE A 84 13.56 3.58 -13.11
CA PHE A 84 12.49 4.06 -12.24
C PHE A 84 11.20 4.34 -13.01
N ALA A 85 10.13 3.65 -12.63
CA ALA A 85 8.77 3.98 -13.00
C ALA A 85 8.32 5.25 -12.27
N ASN A 86 7.48 6.05 -12.93
CA ASN A 86 6.91 7.27 -12.37
C ASN A 86 5.44 7.05 -12.01
N PHE A 87 5.17 6.91 -10.72
CA PHE A 87 3.83 6.85 -10.17
C PHE A 87 3.31 8.27 -9.95
N ARG A 88 2.56 8.79 -10.93
CA ARG A 88 1.98 10.13 -10.85
C ARG A 88 0.95 10.25 -9.73
N ALA A 89 0.22 9.16 -9.47
CA ALA A 89 -0.71 9.10 -8.35
C ALA A 89 -0.99 7.64 -7.96
N ILE A 90 -1.00 7.37 -6.67
CA ILE A 90 -1.55 6.18 -6.04
C ILE A 90 -2.56 6.70 -5.02
N LYS A 91 -3.81 6.28 -5.16
CA LYS A 91 -4.89 6.67 -4.24
C LYS A 91 -5.66 5.42 -3.86
N ILE A 92 -5.69 5.10 -2.58
CA ILE A 92 -6.47 3.98 -2.04
C ILE A 92 -7.42 4.54 -1.00
N LEU A 93 -8.70 4.51 -1.32
CA LEU A 93 -9.76 4.93 -0.45
C LEU A 93 -10.37 3.70 0.21
N ILE A 94 -10.40 3.67 1.54
CA ILE A 94 -10.96 2.59 2.33
C ILE A 94 -12.12 3.16 3.13
N ARG A 95 -13.33 2.67 2.87
CA ARG A 95 -14.55 3.03 3.61
C ARG A 95 -14.96 1.85 4.48
N PRO A 96 -14.82 1.94 5.81
CA PRO A 96 -15.39 0.95 6.70
C PRO A 96 -16.90 0.88 6.50
N LYS A 97 -17.46 -0.33 6.41
CA LYS A 97 -18.92 -0.56 6.34
C LYS A 97 -19.42 -1.18 7.64
N SER A 98 -18.65 -2.12 8.18
CA SER A 98 -18.90 -2.76 9.48
C SER A 98 -17.56 -3.14 10.14
N LYS A 99 -17.61 -3.84 11.28
CA LYS A 99 -16.41 -4.37 11.96
C LYS A 99 -15.61 -5.36 11.10
N THR A 100 -16.25 -5.99 10.12
CA THR A 100 -15.67 -7.05 9.30
C THR A 100 -15.68 -6.76 7.81
N ALA A 101 -16.29 -5.64 7.39
CA ALA A 101 -16.43 -5.27 5.99
C ALA A 101 -15.93 -3.84 5.74
N ALA A 102 -15.25 -3.67 4.60
CA ALA A 102 -14.85 -2.37 4.08
C ALA A 102 -14.93 -2.37 2.56
N GLU A 103 -15.29 -1.23 2.00
CA GLU A 103 -15.22 -0.96 0.56
C GLU A 103 -13.87 -0.32 0.25
N ILE A 104 -13.17 -0.83 -0.76
CA ILE A 104 -11.84 -0.34 -1.16
C ILE A 104 -11.90 0.12 -2.61
N SER A 105 -11.64 1.40 -2.86
CA SER A 105 -11.47 1.98 -4.19
C SER A 105 -10.00 2.30 -4.42
N TRP A 106 -9.45 1.86 -5.56
CA TRP A 106 -8.03 2.06 -5.87
C TRP A 106 -7.86 2.70 -7.24
N LEU A 107 -7.09 3.78 -7.28
CA LEU A 107 -6.59 4.41 -8.50
C LEU A 107 -5.07 4.42 -8.51
N VAL A 108 -4.47 3.95 -9.60
CA VAL A 108 -3.02 4.04 -9.85
C VAL A 108 -2.79 4.64 -11.23
N ASN A 109 -2.02 5.71 -11.28
CA ASN A 109 -1.50 6.30 -12.50
C ASN A 109 0.01 6.13 -12.50
N VAL A 110 0.50 5.27 -13.39
CA VAL A 110 1.91 4.90 -13.48
C VAL A 110 2.40 4.96 -14.91
N ASP A 111 3.58 5.54 -15.08
CA ASP A 111 4.36 5.49 -16.30
C ASP A 111 5.58 4.58 -16.06
N LEU A 112 5.57 3.39 -16.67
CA LEU A 112 6.66 2.43 -16.54
C LEU A 112 7.88 2.80 -17.39
N LYS A 113 7.87 3.92 -18.14
CA LYS A 113 8.94 4.31 -19.07
C LYS A 113 9.35 3.15 -19.98
N ALA A 114 8.37 2.43 -20.51
CA ALA A 114 8.57 1.26 -21.36
C ALA A 114 7.42 1.11 -22.35
N LYS A 115 7.72 0.59 -23.55
CA LYS A 115 6.67 0.10 -24.45
C LYS A 115 6.22 -1.27 -23.96
N LEU A 116 5.03 -1.33 -23.38
CA LEU A 116 4.48 -2.59 -22.87
C LEU A 116 3.76 -3.34 -24.01
N PRO A 117 3.99 -4.64 -24.18
CA PRO A 117 3.17 -5.46 -25.06
C PRO A 117 1.71 -5.42 -24.61
N GLN A 118 0.76 -5.38 -25.56
CA GLN A 118 -0.68 -5.36 -25.25
C GLN A 118 -1.11 -6.53 -24.36
N THR A 119 -0.45 -7.68 -24.49
CA THR A 119 -0.66 -8.86 -23.64
C THR A 119 -0.35 -8.56 -22.17
N LEU A 120 0.72 -7.84 -21.87
CA LEU A 120 1.11 -7.49 -20.51
C LEU A 120 0.12 -6.49 -19.91
N ILE A 121 -0.29 -5.48 -20.68
CA ILE A 121 -1.35 -4.54 -20.28
C ILE A 121 -2.62 -5.33 -19.95
N SER A 122 -3.02 -6.26 -20.82
CA SER A 122 -4.21 -7.09 -20.63
C SER A 122 -4.14 -7.97 -19.38
N ILE A 123 -2.96 -8.53 -19.07
CA ILE A 123 -2.73 -9.30 -17.83
C ILE A 123 -2.92 -8.41 -16.61
N VAL A 124 -2.32 -7.21 -16.60
CA VAL A 124 -2.46 -6.26 -15.50
C VAL A 124 -3.92 -5.86 -15.32
N THR A 125 -4.58 -5.41 -16.38
CA THR A 125 -5.98 -4.93 -16.29
C THR A 125 -6.95 -6.03 -15.87
N LYS A 126 -6.79 -7.27 -16.35
CA LYS A 126 -7.76 -8.35 -16.11
C LYS A 126 -7.48 -9.17 -14.86
N LYS A 127 -6.21 -9.44 -14.54
CA LYS A 127 -5.84 -10.40 -13.48
C LYS A 127 -5.31 -9.73 -12.22
N VAL A 128 -4.55 -8.65 -12.36
CA VAL A 128 -3.90 -8.01 -11.21
C VAL A 128 -4.92 -7.28 -10.33
N ALA A 129 -5.89 -6.56 -10.91
CA ALA A 129 -6.91 -5.85 -10.14
C ALA A 129 -7.72 -6.77 -9.21
N GLY A 130 -8.16 -7.93 -9.72
CA GLY A 130 -8.89 -8.91 -8.91
C GLY A 130 -8.01 -9.64 -7.89
N ALA A 131 -6.76 -9.97 -8.27
CA ALA A 131 -5.82 -10.65 -7.38
C ALA A 131 -5.41 -9.78 -6.19
N ILE A 132 -5.20 -8.47 -6.41
CA ILE A 132 -4.76 -7.52 -5.39
C ILE A 132 -5.64 -7.57 -4.14
N LEU A 133 -6.96 -7.45 -4.29
CA LEU A 133 -7.86 -7.40 -3.14
C LEU A 133 -7.88 -8.74 -2.41
N SER A 134 -7.92 -9.85 -3.14
CA SER A 134 -7.89 -11.20 -2.57
C SER A 134 -6.61 -11.46 -1.78
N LEU A 135 -5.45 -11.08 -2.33
CA LEU A 135 -4.16 -11.23 -1.67
C LEU A 135 -4.04 -10.32 -0.45
N LEU A 136 -4.49 -9.06 -0.54
CA LEU A 136 -4.50 -8.13 0.57
C LEU A 136 -5.34 -8.66 1.74
N VAL A 137 -6.55 -9.14 1.46
CA VAL A 137 -7.44 -9.74 2.47
C VAL A 137 -6.81 -10.99 3.08
N ARG A 138 -6.20 -11.85 2.25
CA ARG A 138 -5.51 -13.06 2.73
C ARG A 138 -4.36 -12.71 3.67
N GLU A 139 -3.52 -11.75 3.33
CA GLU A 139 -2.42 -11.31 4.21
C GLU A 139 -2.95 -10.63 5.48
N ALA A 140 -4.03 -9.86 5.40
CA ALA A 140 -4.69 -9.30 6.57
C ALA A 140 -5.20 -10.39 7.52
N GLN A 141 -5.86 -11.42 6.99
CA GLN A 141 -6.34 -12.57 7.77
C GLN A 141 -5.19 -13.35 8.41
N LYS A 142 -4.06 -13.52 7.72
CA LYS A 142 -2.87 -14.17 8.31
C LYS A 142 -2.35 -13.37 9.49
N LEU A 143 -2.25 -12.05 9.34
CA LEU A 143 -1.78 -11.16 10.40
C LEU A 143 -2.68 -11.23 11.65
N THR A 144 -4.00 -11.37 11.49
CA THR A 144 -4.94 -11.43 12.62
C THR A 144 -5.07 -12.82 13.25
N LYS A 145 -4.74 -13.90 12.52
CA LYS A 145 -4.87 -15.28 13.00
C LYS A 145 -3.71 -15.74 13.90
N ASP A 146 -2.56 -15.06 13.84
CA ASP A 146 -1.38 -15.36 14.64
C ASP A 146 -1.09 -14.19 15.62
N PRO A 147 -1.54 -14.28 16.88
CA PRO A 147 -1.30 -13.24 17.89
C PRO A 147 0.18 -13.05 18.25
N GLU A 148 0.99 -14.09 18.04
CA GLU A 148 2.42 -14.06 18.32
C GLU A 148 3.22 -13.43 17.17
N ASN A 149 2.54 -13.08 16.07
CA ASN A 149 3.18 -12.51 14.90
C ASN A 149 4.01 -11.25 15.30
N PRO A 150 5.34 -11.27 15.11
CA PRO A 150 6.21 -10.17 15.52
C PRO A 150 5.82 -8.83 14.87
N GLN A 151 5.24 -8.89 13.68
CA GLN A 151 4.78 -7.72 12.96
C GLN A 151 3.53 -7.13 13.58
N LEU A 152 2.56 -7.96 13.99
CA LEU A 152 1.36 -7.51 14.70
C LEU A 152 1.76 -6.82 16.01
N ARG A 153 2.66 -7.42 16.79
CA ARG A 153 3.20 -6.82 18.03
C ARG A 153 3.88 -5.47 17.78
N ARG A 154 4.62 -5.33 16.67
CA ARG A 154 5.24 -4.06 16.29
C ARG A 154 4.20 -3.01 15.92
N ILE A 155 3.15 -3.40 15.20
CA ILE A 155 2.02 -2.55 14.83
C ILE A 155 1.28 -2.06 16.08
N GLU A 156 0.99 -2.94 17.03
CA GLU A 156 0.24 -2.62 18.26
C GLU A 156 0.97 -1.64 19.18
N LYS A 157 2.31 -1.66 19.19
CA LYS A 157 3.13 -0.73 19.97
C LYS A 157 3.17 0.69 19.37
N ARG A 158 2.69 0.90 18.15
CA ARG A 158 2.69 2.22 17.50
C ARG A 158 1.40 2.95 17.81
N ASP A 159 1.51 4.11 18.45
CA ASP A 159 0.37 4.97 18.80
C ASP A 159 -0.54 5.27 17.60
N PHE A 160 0.05 5.44 16.43
CA PHE A 160 -0.66 5.62 15.16
C PHE A 160 -1.79 4.60 14.95
N TYR A 161 -1.49 3.30 15.08
CA TYR A 161 -2.48 2.25 14.81
C TYR A 161 -3.55 2.14 15.88
N ARG A 162 -3.23 2.55 17.10
CA ARG A 162 -4.22 2.67 18.17
C ARG A 162 -5.21 3.79 17.84
N VAL A 163 -4.72 4.98 17.49
CA VAL A 163 -5.55 6.14 17.12
C VAL A 163 -6.47 5.81 15.95
N VAL A 164 -5.92 5.25 14.86
CA VAL A 164 -6.73 4.89 13.68
C VAL A 164 -7.79 3.85 14.03
N ARG A 165 -7.46 2.84 14.85
CA ARG A 165 -8.42 1.82 15.31
C ARG A 165 -9.56 2.44 16.12
N ASP A 166 -9.23 3.33 17.04
CA ASP A 166 -10.22 3.98 17.90
C ASP A 166 -11.18 4.84 17.07
N LEU A 167 -10.67 5.52 16.04
CA LEU A 167 -11.48 6.34 15.13
C LEU A 167 -12.39 5.49 14.23
N ILE A 168 -11.88 4.37 13.69
CA ILE A 168 -12.71 3.41 12.95
C ILE A 168 -13.81 2.85 13.86
N GLN A 169 -13.48 2.47 15.10
CA GLN A 169 -14.43 1.86 16.02
C GLN A 169 -15.57 2.83 16.37
N LYS A 170 -15.24 4.08 16.70
CA LYS A 170 -16.24 5.14 16.93
C LYS A 170 -17.10 5.37 15.70
N TYR A 171 -16.50 5.40 14.52
CA TYR A 171 -17.24 5.56 13.26
C TYR A 171 -18.25 4.44 13.04
N ILE A 172 -17.85 3.17 13.21
CA ILE A 172 -18.74 2.01 13.07
C ILE A 172 -19.86 2.03 14.11
N GLU A 173 -19.60 2.46 15.33
CA GLU A 173 -20.64 2.59 16.36
C GLU A 173 -21.68 3.66 16.02
N MET A 174 -21.29 4.73 15.33
CA MET A 174 -22.19 5.82 14.96
C MET A 174 -22.95 5.57 13.65
N TYR A 175 -22.33 4.90 12.68
CA TYR A 175 -22.81 4.85 11.29
C TYR A 175 -22.78 3.45 10.65
N GLY A 176 -22.29 2.43 11.36
CA GLY A 176 -22.21 1.08 10.84
C GLY A 176 -23.60 0.46 10.66
N GLU A 177 -23.79 -0.22 9.54
CA GLU A 177 -24.92 -1.12 9.35
C GLU A 177 -24.64 -2.44 10.11
N GLU A 178 -25.65 -3.01 10.76
CA GLU A 178 -25.55 -4.31 11.47
C GLU A 178 -25.27 -5.49 10.52
#